data_AF-W9PF16-F1
#
_entry.id   AF-W9PF16-F1
#
_cell.length_a   1.000
_cell.length_b   1.000
_cell.length_c   1.000
_cell.angle_alpha   90.00
_cell.angle_beta   90.00
_cell.angle_gamma   90.00
#
_symmetry.space_group_name_H-M   'P 1'
#
loop_
_entity.id
_entity.type
_entity.pdbx_description
1 polymer ?
#
loop_
_entity_poly.entity_id
_entity_poly.type
_entity_poly.pdbx_seq_one_letter_code
_entity_poly.pdbx_strand_id
1 'polypeptide(L)'
;MPSHHPGLVVTDVTIVTCSSVNPFSSCDLGKEWHRIDKELYLGKTWTTSAYMYIMRKHEGDLTADDRVVVDVAVGRLQPQPKGETDDSWESRPSGIWIKRSAKKKASDSKQAVTDLDVLFGDDAVEARDGYAVTGTPLLLNTGGSLLSVQLSVRRGPPREVKKPMPRIRNDGRYKIMQIGDLHLSTGVGVCREAVPDSYNGGKCEADPRTLEFVSRVLDDEKPDLVVLSGDQVNGDTAPDAPTAMFKIISLLIERKIPYAAIFGNHDDEQTMSREAQMAIMETLPYSLSIAGPADIEGVGNYYIEVLARGKTDHSALTIYLLDTHAYTPDERNFPGYDWVKPNQIEWFKKTAAGLKKNHNEYTGRHMDIAFIHIPLTEYANPELPRVGDWKEGVTAPIYNSGFRDALVEQGVLMVSAGHDHCNDYCSLSLMGEGETKVPAMWMCYAGGSGFGGYAGYGGYHRRVRLFEVDTNEARIKTWKRLEYGDIAARIHEQIIVDGGKPQPITPIS
;
A
#
# COMPACT_ATOMS: atom_id res chain seq x y z
N MET A 1 15.66 6.00 -0.83
CA MET A 1 16.47 4.77 -0.94
C MET A 1 16.48 4.06 0.41
N PRO A 2 16.35 2.73 0.48
CA PRO A 2 16.40 2.03 1.76
C PRO A 2 17.80 2.23 2.35
N SER A 3 17.88 2.98 3.46
CA SER A 3 19.11 3.46 4.08
C SER A 3 19.89 2.38 4.84
N HIS A 4 19.61 1.10 4.60
CA HIS A 4 20.06 0.03 5.46
C HIS A 4 21.21 -0.78 4.86
N HIS A 5 22.40 -0.60 5.43
CA HIS A 5 23.54 -1.49 5.24
C HIS A 5 23.63 -2.46 6.42
N PRO A 6 23.66 -3.79 6.19
CA PRO A 6 23.84 -4.78 7.25
C PRO A 6 25.08 -4.47 8.10
N GLY A 7 24.95 -4.63 9.43
CA GLY A 7 26.04 -4.42 10.38
C GLY A 7 26.38 -2.96 10.65
N LEU A 8 25.44 -2.02 10.43
CA LEU A 8 25.54 -0.65 10.95
C LEU A 8 24.85 -0.54 12.32
N VAL A 9 25.51 0.17 13.25
CA VAL A 9 24.94 0.57 14.53
C VAL A 9 24.95 2.10 14.66
N VAL A 10 23.97 2.63 15.40
CA VAL A 10 23.86 4.07 15.65
C VAL A 10 24.78 4.44 16.80
N THR A 11 25.58 5.50 16.62
CA THR A 11 26.54 5.99 17.64
C THR A 11 26.13 7.33 18.24
N ASP A 12 25.34 8.13 17.53
CA ASP A 12 24.74 9.35 18.05
C ASP A 12 23.46 9.73 17.29
N VAL A 13 22.63 10.55 17.92
CA VAL A 13 21.35 11.06 17.39
C VAL A 13 21.20 12.50 17.82
N THR A 14 20.75 13.37 16.92
CA THR A 14 20.39 14.74 17.26
C THR A 14 19.29 15.27 16.35
N ILE A 15 18.70 16.40 16.74
CA ILE A 15 17.82 17.19 15.89
C ILE A 15 18.43 18.58 15.76
N VAL A 16 18.45 19.09 14.54
CA VAL A 16 18.88 20.46 14.24
C VAL A 16 17.69 21.24 13.74
N THR A 17 17.48 22.41 14.33
CA THR A 17 16.56 23.42 13.83
C THR A 17 17.38 24.52 13.18
N CYS A 18 17.08 24.83 11.93
CA CYS A 18 17.68 25.97 11.23
C CYS A 18 16.63 26.99 10.82
N SER A 19 17.09 28.21 10.53
CA SER A 19 16.23 29.31 10.14
C SER A 19 16.75 30.08 8.94
N SER A 20 15.89 30.31 7.96
CA SER A 20 16.23 31.04 6.72
C SER A 20 16.49 32.54 6.96
N VAL A 21 16.07 33.09 8.11
CA VAL A 21 16.31 34.50 8.47
C VAL A 21 17.60 34.73 9.27
N ASN A 22 18.27 33.66 9.71
CA ASN A 22 19.55 33.74 10.40
C ASN A 22 20.67 33.20 9.49
N PRO A 23 21.54 34.05 8.92
CA PRO A 23 22.57 33.61 7.97
C PRO A 23 23.64 32.70 8.57
N PHE A 24 23.72 32.60 9.89
CA PHE A 24 24.61 31.67 10.60
C PHE A 24 23.94 30.35 10.97
N SER A 25 22.67 30.18 10.61
CA SER A 25 21.91 28.95 10.87
C SER A 25 22.04 27.99 9.70
N SER A 26 22.37 26.73 9.99
CA SER A 26 22.51 25.67 8.99
C SER A 26 21.87 24.37 9.49
N CYS A 27 21.17 23.67 8.60
CA CYS A 27 20.76 22.27 8.78
C CYS A 27 21.76 21.34 8.08
N ASP A 28 23.05 21.63 8.15
CA ASP A 28 24.12 20.74 7.69
C ASP A 28 25.09 20.53 8.86
N LEU A 29 25.27 19.28 9.25
CA LEU A 29 26.19 18.86 10.32
C LEU A 29 27.47 18.22 9.76
N GLY A 30 27.67 18.24 8.45
CA GLY A 30 28.81 17.63 7.78
C GLY A 30 28.62 16.13 7.53
N LYS A 31 29.64 15.52 6.91
CA LYS A 31 29.55 14.19 6.28
C LYS A 31 29.41 13.02 7.25
N GLU A 32 29.76 13.20 8.52
CA GLU A 32 29.64 12.15 9.54
C GLU A 32 28.19 11.92 9.98
N TRP A 33 27.33 12.93 9.78
CA TRP A 33 25.91 12.89 10.13
C TRP A 33 25.06 12.54 8.92
N HIS A 34 24.26 11.48 9.04
CA HIS A 34 23.22 11.18 8.08
C HIS A 34 21.93 11.90 8.46
N ARG A 35 21.47 12.81 7.59
CA ARG A 35 20.14 13.44 7.72
C ARG A 35 19.04 12.45 7.36
N ILE A 36 18.03 12.30 8.23
CA ILE A 36 16.76 11.68 7.86
C ILE A 36 15.96 12.72 7.07
N ASP A 37 15.66 12.39 5.82
CA ASP A 37 15.11 13.35 4.85
C ASP A 37 13.60 13.55 5.02
N LYS A 38 13.21 13.94 6.24
CA LYS A 38 11.86 14.28 6.64
C LYS A 38 11.90 15.59 7.43
N GLU A 39 11.29 16.64 6.91
CA GLU A 39 11.22 17.93 7.57
C GLU A 39 10.17 17.85 8.70
N LEU A 40 10.60 18.07 9.94
CA LEU A 40 9.80 17.77 11.13
C LEU A 40 8.59 18.70 11.30
N TYR A 41 8.52 19.82 10.58
CA TYR A 41 7.36 20.72 10.55
C TYR A 41 6.47 20.51 9.32
N LEU A 42 6.76 19.52 8.46
CA LEU A 42 6.04 19.22 7.23
C LEU A 42 5.78 20.47 6.35
N GLY A 43 6.74 21.39 6.30
CA GLY A 43 6.64 22.64 5.52
C GLY A 43 5.61 23.64 6.06
N LYS A 44 5.04 23.44 7.25
CA LYS A 44 4.03 24.34 7.84
C LYS A 44 4.64 25.60 8.48
N THR A 45 5.96 25.65 8.65
CA THR A 45 6.69 26.81 9.16
C THR A 45 7.42 27.54 8.04
N TRP A 46 7.33 28.87 8.01
CA TRP A 46 7.79 29.69 6.90
C TRP A 46 9.30 29.99 6.92
N THR A 47 9.87 30.12 8.12
CA THR A 47 11.25 30.60 8.31
C THR A 47 12.12 29.61 9.05
N THR A 48 11.57 28.48 9.48
CA THR A 48 12.27 27.47 10.27
C THR A 48 12.05 26.10 9.66
N SER A 49 13.07 25.26 9.76
CA SER A 49 13.00 23.84 9.41
C SER A 49 13.72 23.05 10.47
N ALA A 50 13.28 21.81 10.71
CA ALA A 50 13.99 20.91 11.60
C ALA A 50 14.15 19.53 10.95
N TYR A 51 15.29 18.90 11.21
CA TYR A 51 15.61 17.56 10.69
C TYR A 51 16.29 16.72 11.77
N MET A 52 16.04 15.42 11.72
CA MET A 52 16.76 14.44 12.54
C MET A 52 18.04 14.00 11.83
N TYR A 53 19.10 13.82 12.61
CA TYR A 53 20.39 13.32 12.15
C TYR A 53 20.83 12.17 13.02
N ILE A 54 21.48 11.19 12.39
CA ILE A 54 22.05 10.03 13.05
C ILE A 54 23.48 9.80 12.57
N MET A 55 24.37 9.46 13.49
CA MET A 55 25.68 8.92 13.16
C MET A 55 25.60 7.41 13.18
N ARG A 56 26.19 6.76 12.18
CA ARG A 56 26.25 5.30 12.09
C ARG A 56 27.67 4.85 11.80
N LYS A 57 28.03 3.68 12.32
CA LYS A 57 29.32 3.03 12.05
C LYS A 57 29.10 1.55 11.79
N HIS A 58 29.91 0.95 10.94
CA HIS A 58 29.92 -0.49 10.82
C HIS A 58 30.45 -1.10 12.12
N GLU A 59 29.85 -2.21 12.56
CA GLU A 59 30.24 -2.92 13.79
C GLU A 59 31.72 -3.30 13.78
N GLY A 60 32.26 -3.70 12.63
CA GLY A 60 33.68 -4.03 12.45
C GLY A 60 34.63 -2.83 12.52
N ASP A 61 34.13 -1.61 12.33
CA ASP A 61 34.92 -0.38 12.34
C ASP A 61 34.91 0.31 13.72
N LEU A 62 34.18 -0.24 14.70
CA LEU A 62 34.12 0.30 16.07
C LEU A 62 35.50 0.24 16.75
N THR A 63 35.95 1.37 17.26
CA THR A 63 37.16 1.54 18.06
C THR A 63 36.85 1.43 19.55
N ALA A 64 37.89 1.44 20.40
CA ALA A 64 37.71 1.40 21.85
C ALA A 64 37.04 2.65 22.43
N ASP A 65 37.08 3.77 21.70
CA ASP A 65 36.51 5.06 22.13
C ASP A 65 35.08 5.27 21.64
N ASP A 66 34.63 4.45 20.67
CA ASP A 66 33.27 4.53 20.15
C ASP A 66 32.26 4.05 21.18
N ARG A 67 31.11 4.74 21.22
CA ARG A 67 29.96 4.32 22.03
C ARG A 67 28.77 4.06 21.13
N VAL A 68 28.08 2.95 21.40
CA VAL A 68 26.90 2.53 20.65
C VAL A 68 25.65 2.96 21.39
N VAL A 69 24.67 3.51 20.68
CA VAL A 69 23.35 3.82 21.22
C VAL A 69 22.62 2.50 21.48
N VAL A 70 22.31 2.23 22.75
CA VAL A 70 21.64 0.99 23.19
C VAL A 70 20.22 1.24 23.67
N ASP A 71 19.86 2.50 23.91
CA ASP A 71 18.48 2.88 24.17
C ASP A 71 18.22 4.34 23.79
N VAL A 72 16.95 4.62 23.46
CA VAL A 72 16.46 5.95 23.10
C VAL A 72 15.09 6.14 23.71
N ALA A 73 14.84 7.30 24.28
CA ALA A 73 13.56 7.69 24.81
C ALA A 73 13.27 9.15 24.47
N VAL A 74 11.99 9.53 24.51
CA VAL A 74 11.54 10.91 24.32
C VAL A 74 10.75 11.33 25.55
N GLY A 75 11.08 12.49 26.11
CA GLY A 75 10.39 13.04 27.27
C GLY A 75 11.06 14.27 27.87
N ARG A 76 10.30 15.01 28.70
CA ARG A 76 10.80 16.21 29.40
C ARG A 76 11.79 15.90 30.52
N LEU A 77 11.67 14.71 31.09
CA LEU A 77 12.47 14.26 32.23
C LEU A 77 13.38 13.12 31.79
N GLN A 78 14.54 13.03 32.43
CA GLN A 78 15.46 11.91 32.23
C GLN A 78 14.74 10.58 32.55
N PRO A 79 14.83 9.56 31.68
CA PRO A 79 14.26 8.25 31.96
C PRO A 79 14.88 7.63 33.21
N GLN A 80 14.06 6.94 34.03
CA GLN A 80 14.58 6.22 35.18
C GLN A 80 15.46 5.04 34.72
N PRO A 81 16.62 4.83 35.36
CA PRO A 81 17.49 3.70 35.01
C PRO A 81 16.77 2.37 35.30
N LYS A 82 16.60 1.54 34.28
CA LYS A 82 16.18 0.14 34.44
C LYS A 82 17.43 -0.71 34.72
N GLY A 83 17.65 -1.03 36.00
CA GLY A 83 18.75 -1.89 36.47
C GLY A 83 20.08 -1.17 36.74
N GLU A 84 21.05 -1.91 37.25
CA GLU A 84 22.42 -1.46 37.51
C GLU A 84 23.23 -1.47 36.21
N THR A 85 23.24 -0.36 35.49
CA THR A 85 24.21 -0.13 34.42
C THR A 85 24.84 1.24 34.64
N ASP A 86 26.17 1.32 34.58
CA ASP A 86 26.93 2.58 34.69
C ASP A 86 26.69 3.57 33.53
N ASP A 87 26.01 3.16 32.46
CA ASP A 87 25.76 3.99 31.29
C ASP A 87 24.70 5.07 31.59
N SER A 88 25.10 6.34 31.58
CA SER A 88 24.22 7.47 31.84
C SER A 88 23.39 7.86 30.61
N TRP A 89 22.16 8.31 30.84
CA TRP A 89 21.36 8.97 29.81
C TRP A 89 21.96 10.33 29.46
N GLU A 90 22.00 10.64 28.17
CA GLU A 90 22.44 11.92 27.64
C GLU A 90 21.27 12.64 26.98
N SER A 91 21.09 13.91 27.30
CA SER A 91 20.05 14.73 26.67
C SER A 91 20.47 15.16 25.27
N ARG A 92 19.47 15.28 24.39
CA ARG A 92 19.55 15.81 23.02
C ARG A 92 18.37 16.78 22.81
N PRO A 93 18.42 17.63 21.77
CA PRO A 93 17.31 18.52 21.44
C PRO A 93 15.97 17.81 21.28
N SER A 94 14.88 18.57 21.39
CA SER A 94 13.49 18.08 21.20
C SER A 94 13.07 16.95 22.15
N GLY A 95 13.67 16.93 23.35
CA GLY A 95 13.32 15.97 24.40
C GLY A 95 13.86 14.56 24.17
N ILE A 96 14.79 14.37 23.23
CA ILE A 96 15.44 13.09 23.01
C ILE A 96 16.43 12.81 24.15
N TRP A 97 16.41 11.57 24.63
CA TRP A 97 17.39 11.01 25.54
C TRP A 97 18.00 9.78 24.90
N ILE A 98 19.33 9.70 24.85
CA ILE A 98 20.03 8.52 24.36
C ILE A 98 20.88 7.91 25.47
N LYS A 99 20.98 6.58 25.47
CA LYS A 99 21.88 5.85 26.34
C LYS A 99 22.94 5.19 25.46
N ARG A 100 24.20 5.49 25.73
CA ARG A 100 25.33 4.96 24.96
C ARG A 100 26.21 4.07 25.81
N SER A 101 26.60 2.92 25.27
CA SER A 101 27.45 1.94 25.94
C SER A 101 28.80 1.82 25.23
N ALA A 102 29.88 1.83 26.01
CA ALA A 102 31.24 1.54 25.56
C ALA A 102 31.59 0.03 25.58
N LYS A 103 30.65 -0.84 26.02
CA LYS A 103 30.90 -2.28 26.09
C LYS A 103 31.08 -2.86 24.69
N LYS A 104 32.14 -3.63 24.47
CA LYS A 104 32.46 -4.27 23.17
C LYS A 104 31.34 -5.13 22.58
N LYS A 105 30.44 -5.70 23.41
CA LYS A 105 29.29 -6.51 22.96
C LYS A 105 27.99 -5.72 22.81
N ALA A 106 28.05 -4.38 22.90
CA ALA A 106 26.86 -3.54 22.82
C ALA A 106 26.24 -3.54 21.42
N SER A 107 27.07 -3.61 20.37
CA SER A 107 26.64 -3.79 18.98
C SER A 107 25.86 -5.09 18.78
N ASP A 108 26.32 -6.18 19.39
CA ASP A 108 25.76 -7.52 19.20
C ASP A 108 24.47 -7.74 20.02
N SER A 109 24.05 -6.73 20.79
CA SER A 109 22.87 -6.81 21.63
C SER A 109 21.60 -6.71 20.80
N LYS A 110 20.57 -7.48 21.16
CA LYS A 110 19.20 -7.28 20.64
C LYS A 110 18.64 -5.88 20.96
N GLN A 111 19.28 -5.14 21.86
CA GLN A 111 18.89 -3.78 22.25
C GLN A 111 19.64 -2.70 21.47
N ALA A 112 20.72 -3.03 20.73
CA ALA A 112 21.48 -2.06 19.96
C ALA A 112 20.54 -1.32 18.99
N VAL A 113 20.62 0.00 18.98
CA VAL A 113 19.85 0.80 18.03
C VAL A 113 20.59 0.78 16.70
N THR A 114 19.93 0.26 15.68
CA THR A 114 20.51 0.07 14.34
C THR A 114 19.97 1.07 13.34
N ASP A 115 18.82 1.68 13.63
CA ASP A 115 18.25 2.77 12.83
C ASP A 115 17.23 3.61 13.62
N LEU A 116 16.98 4.84 13.16
CA LEU A 116 15.89 5.70 13.61
C LEU A 116 15.24 6.40 12.41
N ASP A 117 13.94 6.62 12.51
CA ASP A 117 13.14 7.41 11.58
C ASP A 117 12.05 8.16 12.35
N VAL A 118 11.27 9.00 11.68
CA VAL A 118 10.11 9.68 12.25
C VAL A 118 8.83 9.38 11.47
N LEU A 119 7.72 9.34 12.20
CA LEU A 119 6.36 9.26 11.67
C LEU A 119 5.54 10.42 12.23
N PHE A 120 4.41 10.74 11.61
CA PHE A 120 3.68 11.98 11.91
C PHE A 120 2.22 11.72 12.32
N GLY A 121 1.73 12.43 13.32
CA GLY A 121 0.39 12.28 13.85
C GLY A 121 0.31 11.33 15.05
N ASP A 122 -0.74 11.50 15.84
CA ASP A 122 -1.02 10.66 17.02
C ASP A 122 -1.54 9.27 16.63
N ASP A 123 -2.01 9.14 15.41
CA ASP A 123 -2.51 7.93 14.75
C ASP A 123 -1.43 7.18 13.95
N ALA A 124 -0.18 7.64 14.01
CA ALA A 124 0.95 6.99 13.34
C ALA A 124 1.19 5.58 13.90
N VAL A 125 1.38 4.62 13.00
CA VAL A 125 1.70 3.23 13.31
C VAL A 125 2.92 2.77 12.54
N GLU A 126 3.61 1.75 13.06
CA GLU A 126 4.82 1.21 12.45
C GLU A 126 4.55 -0.15 11.80
N ALA A 127 4.99 -0.32 10.55
CA ALA A 127 4.84 -1.55 9.78
C ALA A 127 6.18 -2.25 9.50
N ARG A 128 7.31 -1.55 9.63
CA ARG A 128 8.63 -2.10 9.33
C ARG A 128 9.08 -3.05 10.42
N ASP A 129 9.63 -4.19 10.01
CA ASP A 129 10.12 -5.19 10.97
C ASP A 129 11.28 -4.64 11.82
N GLY A 130 11.20 -4.89 13.12
CA GLY A 130 12.19 -4.46 14.11
C GLY A 130 12.13 -2.98 14.50
N TYR A 131 11.28 -2.16 13.86
CA TYR A 131 10.98 -0.79 14.26
C TYR A 131 9.84 -0.74 15.28
N ALA A 132 9.87 0.28 16.13
CA ALA A 132 8.76 0.59 17.02
C ALA A 132 8.72 2.10 17.34
N VAL A 133 7.52 2.67 17.36
CA VAL A 133 7.27 4.00 17.92
C VAL A 133 7.64 3.98 19.40
N THR A 134 8.45 4.95 19.84
CA THR A 134 9.05 4.95 21.18
C THR A 134 8.72 6.23 21.96
N GLY A 135 8.15 6.06 23.16
CA GLY A 135 7.94 7.16 24.12
C GLY A 135 6.76 8.06 23.77
N THR A 136 6.87 9.34 24.14
CA THR A 136 5.93 10.40 23.73
C THR A 136 6.40 11.07 22.44
N PRO A 137 5.57 11.89 21.78
CA PRO A 137 6.02 12.71 20.66
C PRO A 137 7.24 13.58 20.99
N LEU A 138 8.04 13.88 19.97
CA LEU A 138 9.15 14.83 20.05
C LEU A 138 8.66 16.19 20.57
N LEU A 139 9.45 16.78 21.47
CA LEU A 139 9.14 18.06 22.09
C LEU A 139 9.59 19.21 21.19
N LEU A 140 8.91 19.37 20.07
CA LEU A 140 9.18 20.44 19.13
C LEU A 140 8.51 21.73 19.63
N ASN A 141 9.32 22.76 19.89
CA ASN A 141 8.85 24.09 20.32
C ASN A 141 8.17 24.81 19.15
N THR A 142 6.91 24.47 18.88
CA THR A 142 6.11 25.12 17.85
C THR A 142 4.81 25.59 18.50
N GLY A 143 4.58 26.90 18.50
CA GLY A 143 3.42 27.52 19.16
C GLY A 143 2.11 27.36 18.39
N GLY A 144 1.86 26.22 17.72
CA GLY A 144 0.74 26.04 16.78
C GLY A 144 0.26 24.59 16.62
N SER A 145 -0.70 24.39 15.69
CA SER A 145 -1.42 23.14 15.42
C SER A 145 -0.67 22.20 14.46
N LEU A 146 0.58 21.85 14.76
CA LEU A 146 1.30 20.84 13.98
C LEU A 146 0.89 19.44 14.40
N LEU A 147 1.01 18.48 13.48
CA LEU A 147 0.94 17.07 13.83
C LEU A 147 2.08 16.74 14.80
N SER A 148 1.80 15.85 15.74
CA SER A 148 2.84 15.28 16.58
C SER A 148 3.88 14.54 15.73
N VAL A 149 5.13 14.51 16.19
CA VAL A 149 6.19 13.76 15.49
C VAL A 149 6.64 12.63 16.40
N GLN A 150 6.41 11.41 15.95
CA GLN A 150 6.71 10.19 16.66
C GLN A 150 8.10 9.68 16.26
N LEU A 151 8.93 9.34 17.24
CA LEU A 151 10.21 8.70 16.99
C LEU A 151 10.02 7.20 16.77
N SER A 152 10.43 6.68 15.62
CA SER A 152 10.47 5.25 15.33
C SER A 152 11.90 4.73 15.42
N VAL A 153 12.12 3.68 16.20
CA VAL A 153 13.46 3.17 16.53
C VAL A 153 13.55 1.70 16.14
N ARG A 154 14.56 1.37 15.34
CA ARG A 154 14.92 -0.02 15.03
C ARG A 154 15.94 -0.55 16.02
N ARG A 155 15.69 -1.75 16.54
CA ARG A 155 16.62 -2.42 17.46
C ARG A 155 17.03 -3.81 16.98
N GLY A 156 18.28 -4.14 17.28
CA GLY A 156 18.87 -5.44 17.00
C GLY A 156 19.19 -5.67 15.53
N PRO A 157 19.68 -6.88 15.20
CA PRO A 157 20.12 -7.21 13.86
C PRO A 157 18.95 -7.30 12.88
N PRO A 158 19.21 -7.08 11.58
CA PRO A 158 18.23 -7.30 10.53
C PRO A 158 17.69 -8.71 10.57
N ARG A 159 16.37 -8.85 10.43
CA ARG A 159 15.73 -10.15 10.23
C ARG A 159 15.41 -10.31 8.76
N GLU A 160 15.62 -11.52 8.28
CA GLU A 160 15.19 -11.90 6.95
C GLU A 160 13.66 -12.01 6.93
N VAL A 161 13.02 -11.18 6.10
CA VAL A 161 11.58 -11.23 5.90
C VAL A 161 11.28 -12.35 4.91
N LYS A 162 10.74 -13.48 5.40
CA LYS A 162 10.30 -14.58 4.55
C LYS A 162 9.04 -14.15 3.80
N LYS A 163 9.14 -14.05 2.47
CA LYS A 163 7.96 -13.77 1.63
C LYS A 163 6.99 -14.96 1.69
N PRO A 164 5.68 -14.71 1.84
CA PRO A 164 4.69 -15.77 1.80
C PRO A 164 4.67 -16.41 0.40
N MET A 165 4.29 -17.68 0.33
CA MET A 165 4.11 -18.39 -0.93
C MET A 165 2.62 -18.72 -1.06
N PRO A 166 1.85 -17.93 -1.82
CA PRO A 166 0.41 -18.12 -1.98
C PRO A 166 0.07 -19.53 -2.44
N ARG A 167 -0.94 -20.14 -1.81
CA ARG A 167 -1.37 -21.49 -2.12
C ARG A 167 -2.88 -21.63 -1.97
N ILE A 168 -3.48 -22.36 -2.90
CA ILE A 168 -4.88 -22.77 -2.83
C ILE A 168 -5.13 -23.57 -1.55
N ARG A 169 -6.21 -23.25 -0.84
CA ARG A 169 -6.58 -23.95 0.40
C ARG A 169 -6.95 -25.41 0.12
N ASN A 170 -7.03 -26.20 1.19
CA ASN A 170 -7.38 -27.62 1.08
C ASN A 170 -8.79 -27.86 0.49
N ASP A 171 -9.71 -26.92 0.64
CA ASP A 171 -11.05 -26.98 0.05
C ASP A 171 -11.07 -26.60 -1.44
N GLY A 172 -9.92 -26.23 -2.02
CA GLY A 172 -9.78 -25.85 -3.44
C GLY A 172 -10.11 -24.38 -3.71
N ARG A 173 -10.39 -23.59 -2.68
CA ARG A 173 -10.78 -22.17 -2.81
C ARG A 173 -9.66 -21.22 -2.42
N TYR A 174 -9.69 -20.02 -3.00
CA TYR A 174 -8.77 -18.92 -2.70
C TYR A 174 -9.53 -17.60 -2.75
N LYS A 175 -9.55 -16.87 -1.64
CA LYS A 175 -10.30 -15.63 -1.48
C LYS A 175 -9.38 -14.41 -1.57
N ILE A 176 -9.72 -13.50 -2.47
CA ILE A 176 -9.01 -12.23 -2.67
C ILE A 176 -9.95 -11.09 -2.25
N MET A 177 -9.46 -10.20 -1.40
CA MET A 177 -10.14 -8.95 -1.08
C MET A 177 -9.43 -7.80 -1.79
N GLN A 178 -10.15 -7.08 -2.65
CA GLN A 178 -9.63 -5.89 -3.30
C GLN A 178 -10.03 -4.66 -2.48
N ILE A 179 -9.01 -3.86 -2.12
CA ILE A 179 -9.16 -2.62 -1.37
C ILE A 179 -8.53 -1.52 -2.22
N GLY A 180 -9.36 -0.65 -2.78
CA GLY A 180 -8.92 0.53 -3.54
C GLY A 180 -9.37 1.81 -2.86
N ASP A 181 -8.67 2.90 -3.17
CA ASP A 181 -9.16 4.25 -2.92
C ASP A 181 -9.44 4.49 -1.42
N LEU A 182 -8.48 4.13 -0.56
CA LEU A 182 -8.56 4.40 0.87
C LEU A 182 -8.32 5.87 1.18
N HIS A 183 -7.47 6.54 0.40
CA HIS A 183 -7.08 7.93 0.61
C HIS A 183 -6.72 8.20 2.08
N LEU A 184 -5.77 7.45 2.61
CA LEU A 184 -5.25 7.67 3.96
C LEU A 184 -4.36 8.90 4.01
N SER A 185 -4.47 9.65 5.09
CA SER A 185 -3.76 10.92 5.30
C SER A 185 -2.55 10.74 6.22
N THR A 186 -1.69 11.76 6.28
CA THR A 186 -0.82 11.94 7.45
C THR A 186 -1.65 12.62 8.54
N GLY A 187 -1.96 11.92 9.63
CA GLY A 187 -3.03 12.31 10.56
C GLY A 187 -4.38 11.69 10.22
N VAL A 188 -5.43 12.03 10.99
CA VAL A 188 -6.74 11.36 10.94
C VAL A 188 -7.60 11.65 9.69
N GLY A 189 -7.18 12.60 8.85
CA GLY A 189 -7.90 13.02 7.64
C GLY A 189 -9.26 13.68 7.91
N VAL A 190 -9.96 14.05 6.83
CA VAL A 190 -11.30 14.64 6.88
C VAL A 190 -12.24 13.84 5.99
N CYS A 191 -13.38 13.44 6.52
CA CYS A 191 -14.37 12.72 5.73
C CYS A 191 -14.92 13.57 4.57
N ARG A 192 -15.01 12.98 3.38
CA ARG A 192 -15.63 13.56 2.19
C ARG A 192 -16.91 12.80 1.85
N GLU A 193 -17.99 13.56 1.71
CA GLU A 193 -19.35 13.09 1.38
C GLU A 193 -19.74 11.78 2.10
N ALA A 194 -19.50 11.72 3.41
CA ALA A 194 -19.77 10.52 4.19
C ALA A 194 -21.27 10.23 4.28
N VAL A 195 -21.65 8.96 4.09
CA VAL A 195 -23.04 8.53 4.25
C VAL A 195 -23.10 7.32 5.21
N PRO A 196 -23.67 7.47 6.42
CA PRO A 196 -24.20 8.71 7.01
C PRO A 196 -23.09 9.72 7.35
N ASP A 197 -23.47 11.00 7.41
CA ASP A 197 -22.59 12.12 7.81
C ASP A 197 -22.51 12.24 9.34
N SER A 198 -22.32 11.10 9.99
CA SER A 198 -22.10 10.99 11.43
C SER A 198 -21.35 9.69 11.68
N TYR A 199 -20.40 9.72 12.61
CA TYR A 199 -19.64 8.53 12.98
C TYR A 199 -19.43 8.52 14.49
N ASN A 200 -19.88 7.45 15.16
CA ASN A 200 -19.81 7.27 16.62
C ASN A 200 -20.31 8.47 17.46
N GLY A 201 -21.27 9.24 16.94
CA GLY A 201 -21.82 10.42 17.62
C GLY A 201 -20.90 11.64 17.70
N GLY A 202 -19.77 11.62 16.98
CA GLY A 202 -18.77 12.71 16.95
C GLY A 202 -18.49 13.24 15.54
N LYS A 203 -17.45 14.08 15.43
CA LYS A 203 -16.92 14.56 14.15
C LYS A 203 -16.37 13.36 13.37
N CYS A 204 -16.70 13.29 12.07
CA CYS A 204 -16.18 12.24 11.20
C CYS A 204 -14.69 12.46 10.91
N GLU A 205 -13.87 11.50 11.32
CA GLU A 205 -12.46 11.38 10.97
C GLU A 205 -12.33 10.30 9.91
N ALA A 206 -11.65 10.61 8.80
CA ALA A 206 -11.65 9.74 7.61
C ALA A 206 -10.92 8.43 7.87
N ASP A 207 -9.66 8.52 8.29
CA ASP A 207 -8.79 7.36 8.43
C ASP A 207 -9.30 6.39 9.50
N PRO A 208 -9.68 6.81 10.74
CA PRO A 208 -10.22 5.91 11.74
C PRO A 208 -11.48 5.16 11.26
N ARG A 209 -12.43 5.85 10.63
CA ARG A 209 -13.66 5.24 10.11
C ARG A 209 -13.38 4.25 8.99
N THR A 210 -12.48 4.61 8.07
CA THR A 210 -12.05 3.72 6.99
C THR A 210 -11.36 2.47 7.54
N LEU A 211 -10.45 2.61 8.49
CA LEU A 211 -9.69 1.50 9.04
C LEU A 211 -10.57 0.61 9.93
N GLU A 212 -11.54 1.14 10.65
CA GLU A 212 -12.55 0.33 11.36
C GLU A 212 -13.36 -0.52 10.37
N PHE A 213 -13.85 0.11 9.29
CA PHE A 213 -14.58 -0.59 8.24
C PHE A 213 -13.75 -1.73 7.63
N VAL A 214 -12.53 -1.42 7.20
CA VAL A 214 -11.63 -2.41 6.57
C VAL A 214 -11.27 -3.51 7.57
N SER A 215 -10.95 -3.16 8.82
CA SER A 215 -10.65 -4.13 9.89
C SER A 215 -11.79 -5.12 10.08
N ARG A 216 -13.04 -4.63 10.16
CA ARG A 216 -14.22 -5.49 10.29
C ARG A 216 -14.33 -6.47 9.13
N VAL A 217 -14.21 -5.99 7.88
CA VAL A 217 -14.36 -6.89 6.72
C VAL A 217 -13.21 -7.89 6.64
N LEU A 218 -11.98 -7.51 7.00
CA LEU A 218 -10.87 -8.46 7.10
C LEU A 218 -11.18 -9.60 8.09
N ASP A 219 -11.80 -9.27 9.23
CA ASP A 219 -12.14 -10.24 10.27
C ASP A 219 -13.33 -11.14 9.89
N ASP A 220 -14.32 -10.58 9.19
CA ASP A 220 -15.51 -11.30 8.71
C ASP A 220 -15.17 -12.22 7.53
N GLU A 221 -14.40 -11.72 6.55
CA GLU A 221 -14.16 -12.43 5.29
C GLU A 221 -12.92 -13.31 5.31
N LYS A 222 -11.91 -12.97 6.11
CA LYS A 222 -10.65 -13.73 6.25
C LYS A 222 -10.05 -14.10 4.88
N PRO A 223 -9.69 -13.09 4.07
CA PRO A 223 -9.14 -13.33 2.74
C PRO A 223 -7.79 -14.04 2.81
N ASP A 224 -7.47 -14.82 1.77
CA ASP A 224 -6.18 -15.47 1.59
C ASP A 224 -5.13 -14.51 0.99
N LEU A 225 -5.59 -13.45 0.32
CA LEU A 225 -4.80 -12.36 -0.23
C LEU A 225 -5.58 -11.04 -0.19
N VAL A 226 -4.89 -9.94 0.11
CA VAL A 226 -5.41 -8.59 -0.12
C VAL A 226 -4.69 -7.95 -1.31
N VAL A 227 -5.44 -7.37 -2.23
CA VAL A 227 -4.90 -6.51 -3.30
C VAL A 227 -5.23 -5.06 -2.95
N LEU A 228 -4.20 -4.27 -2.69
CA LEU A 228 -4.28 -2.82 -2.53
C LEU A 228 -4.19 -2.19 -3.93
N SER A 229 -5.34 -1.84 -4.51
CA SER A 229 -5.45 -1.51 -5.94
C SER A 229 -5.33 -0.01 -6.25
N GLY A 230 -4.34 0.65 -5.65
CA GLY A 230 -4.07 2.08 -5.83
C GLY A 230 -4.86 3.02 -4.93
N ASP A 231 -4.40 4.27 -4.85
CA ASP A 231 -4.92 5.37 -4.04
C ASP A 231 -5.10 4.99 -2.57
N GLN A 232 -4.08 4.32 -2.03
CA GLN A 232 -4.03 4.03 -0.60
C GLN A 232 -3.62 5.28 0.18
N VAL A 233 -2.81 6.13 -0.43
CA VAL A 233 -2.30 7.39 0.11
C VAL A 233 -3.05 8.56 -0.53
N ASN A 234 -3.52 9.50 0.28
CA ASN A 234 -4.18 10.70 -0.20
C ASN A 234 -3.18 11.84 -0.40
N GLY A 235 -2.57 11.89 -1.59
CA GLY A 235 -1.52 12.84 -2.00
C GLY A 235 -1.45 14.12 -1.17
N ASP A 236 -2.37 15.05 -1.41
CA ASP A 236 -2.41 16.39 -0.76
C ASP A 236 -2.43 16.40 0.77
N THR A 237 -3.01 15.39 1.39
CA THR A 237 -3.14 15.30 2.86
C THR A 237 -2.16 14.32 3.49
N ALA A 238 -1.28 13.72 2.68
CA ALA A 238 -0.28 12.76 3.11
C ALA A 238 1.15 13.23 2.80
N PRO A 239 1.61 14.36 3.38
CA PRO A 239 2.97 14.85 3.21
C PRO A 239 4.07 13.89 3.70
N ASP A 240 3.71 12.83 4.43
CA ASP A 240 4.57 11.65 4.63
C ASP A 240 3.81 10.38 4.24
N ALA A 241 4.02 9.92 2.99
CA ALA A 241 3.38 8.72 2.46
C ALA A 241 3.58 7.47 3.34
N PRO A 242 4.77 7.18 3.90
CA PRO A 242 4.95 6.02 4.80
C PRO A 242 4.01 6.04 6.01
N THR A 243 3.82 7.19 6.65
CA THR A 243 2.86 7.33 7.77
C THR A 243 1.45 6.91 7.36
N ALA A 244 0.99 7.31 6.17
CA ALA A 244 -0.33 6.93 5.68
C ALA A 244 -0.39 5.44 5.30
N MET A 245 0.57 4.96 4.51
CA MET A 245 0.63 3.56 4.04
C MET A 245 0.69 2.55 5.19
N PHE A 246 1.44 2.84 6.25
CA PHE A 246 1.63 1.91 7.35
C PHE A 246 0.34 1.61 8.11
N LYS A 247 -0.66 2.50 8.07
CA LYS A 247 -1.96 2.27 8.69
C LYS A 247 -2.64 1.03 8.17
N ILE A 248 -2.87 0.92 6.85
CA ILE A 248 -3.48 -0.29 6.27
C ILE A 248 -2.53 -1.48 6.33
N ILE A 249 -1.23 -1.29 6.08
CA ILE A 249 -0.27 -2.40 6.06
C ILE A 249 -0.14 -3.05 7.43
N SER A 250 -0.15 -2.27 8.52
CA SER A 250 -0.07 -2.81 9.88
C SER A 250 -1.24 -3.76 10.19
N LEU A 251 -2.46 -3.45 9.73
CA LEU A 251 -3.63 -4.32 9.90
C LEU A 251 -3.46 -5.68 9.21
N LEU A 252 -2.82 -5.68 8.03
CA LEU A 252 -2.54 -6.90 7.25
C LEU A 252 -1.42 -7.73 7.89
N ILE A 253 -0.36 -7.06 8.37
CA ILE A 253 0.76 -7.71 9.07
C ILE A 253 0.28 -8.37 10.37
N GLU A 254 -0.53 -7.68 11.18
CA GLU A 254 -1.08 -8.22 12.42
C GLU A 254 -1.88 -9.50 12.18
N ARG A 255 -2.67 -9.51 11.09
CA ARG A 255 -3.49 -10.66 10.67
C ARG A 255 -2.71 -11.70 9.88
N LYS A 256 -1.45 -11.44 9.56
CA LYS A 256 -0.58 -12.31 8.74
C LYS A 256 -1.16 -12.59 7.35
N ILE A 257 -1.86 -11.61 6.80
CA ILE A 257 -2.50 -11.70 5.49
C ILE A 257 -1.49 -11.25 4.43
N PRO A 258 -1.10 -12.12 3.48
CA PRO A 258 -0.32 -11.71 2.32
C PRO A 258 -1.02 -10.60 1.55
N TYR A 259 -0.25 -9.64 1.02
CA TYR A 259 -0.83 -8.57 0.22
C TYR A 259 0.04 -8.17 -0.97
N ALA A 260 -0.60 -7.61 -1.98
CA ALA A 260 0.02 -7.08 -3.18
C ALA A 260 -0.51 -5.67 -3.43
N ALA A 261 0.34 -4.75 -3.87
CA ALA A 261 -0.02 -3.35 -4.07
C ALA A 261 0.38 -2.86 -5.46
N ILE A 262 -0.54 -2.11 -6.08
CA ILE A 262 -0.28 -1.23 -7.24
C ILE A 262 -0.60 0.21 -6.84
N PHE A 263 -0.11 1.15 -7.63
CA PHE A 263 -0.31 2.58 -7.40
C PHE A 263 -1.52 3.09 -8.17
N GLY A 264 -2.15 4.11 -7.58
CA GLY A 264 -3.08 4.98 -8.26
C GLY A 264 -2.49 6.36 -8.51
N ASN A 265 -3.31 7.26 -9.04
CA ASN A 265 -2.85 8.59 -9.45
C ASN A 265 -2.58 9.52 -8.27
N HIS A 266 -3.15 9.26 -7.09
CA HIS A 266 -2.95 10.08 -5.89
C HIS A 266 -1.75 9.65 -5.05
N ASP A 267 -1.26 8.41 -5.22
CA ASP A 267 -0.27 7.83 -4.31
C ASP A 267 1.06 8.62 -4.34
N ASP A 268 1.47 9.15 -5.49
CA ASP A 268 2.75 9.85 -5.68
C ASP A 268 2.65 11.36 -6.06
N GLU A 269 1.51 12.01 -5.79
CA GLU A 269 1.30 13.44 -6.15
C GLU A 269 2.16 14.44 -5.38
N GLN A 270 2.65 14.08 -4.18
CA GLN A 270 3.31 15.04 -3.28
C GLN A 270 4.76 14.65 -2.97
N THR A 271 5.01 13.97 -1.85
CA THR A 271 6.34 14.00 -1.23
C THR A 271 7.21 12.77 -1.47
N MET A 272 6.64 11.64 -1.89
CA MET A 272 7.38 10.41 -2.12
C MET A 272 6.99 9.76 -3.45
N SER A 273 7.97 9.51 -4.31
CA SER A 273 7.73 8.86 -5.60
C SER A 273 7.26 7.41 -5.44
N ARG A 274 6.53 6.90 -6.44
CA ARG A 274 6.09 5.49 -6.48
C ARG A 274 7.25 4.48 -6.34
N GLU A 275 8.42 4.76 -6.92
CA GLU A 275 9.62 3.92 -6.77
C GLU A 275 10.06 3.84 -5.30
N ALA A 276 10.08 4.98 -4.61
CA ALA A 276 10.49 5.05 -3.22
C ALA A 276 9.48 4.36 -2.30
N GLN A 277 8.18 4.51 -2.57
CA GLN A 277 7.12 3.80 -1.86
C GLN A 277 7.21 2.28 -2.08
N MET A 278 7.42 1.83 -3.33
CA MET A 278 7.56 0.41 -3.64
C MET A 278 8.81 -0.20 -2.99
N ALA A 279 9.94 0.52 -3.00
CA ALA A 279 11.15 0.09 -2.31
C ALA A 279 10.94 -0.10 -0.81
N ILE A 280 10.02 0.64 -0.18
CA ILE A 280 9.59 0.37 1.20
C ILE A 280 8.73 -0.88 1.23
N MET A 281 7.66 -0.95 0.42
CA MET A 281 6.71 -2.07 0.42
C MET A 281 7.35 -3.44 0.18
N GLU A 282 8.38 -3.54 -0.68
CA GLU A 282 9.10 -4.79 -0.94
C GLU A 282 9.79 -5.37 0.30
N THR A 283 10.09 -4.52 1.29
CA THR A 283 10.78 -4.89 2.53
C THR A 283 9.84 -5.24 3.67
N LEU A 284 8.54 -4.96 3.53
CA LEU A 284 7.57 -5.12 4.61
C LEU A 284 7.10 -6.58 4.75
N PRO A 285 6.84 -7.04 5.99
CA PRO A 285 6.28 -8.37 6.23
C PRO A 285 5.00 -8.62 5.42
N TYR A 286 4.84 -9.85 4.92
CA TYR A 286 3.68 -10.30 4.14
C TYR A 286 3.45 -9.62 2.78
N SER A 287 4.29 -8.65 2.39
CA SER A 287 4.23 -8.03 1.07
C SER A 287 4.70 -9.00 -0.03
N LEU A 288 3.90 -9.09 -1.08
CA LEU A 288 4.19 -9.75 -2.35
C LEU A 288 4.45 -8.72 -3.46
N SER A 289 4.38 -7.43 -3.14
CA SER A 289 4.59 -6.35 -4.09
C SER A 289 6.04 -6.35 -4.57
N ILE A 290 6.22 -6.06 -5.86
CA ILE A 290 7.54 -5.86 -6.47
C ILE A 290 7.48 -4.69 -7.46
N ALA A 291 8.59 -3.99 -7.64
CA ALA A 291 8.69 -2.89 -8.60
C ALA A 291 8.46 -3.34 -10.05
N GLY A 292 8.83 -4.58 -10.37
CA GLY A 292 8.84 -5.09 -11.73
C GLY A 292 10.16 -4.82 -12.44
N PRO A 293 10.25 -5.12 -13.75
CA PRO A 293 11.47 -4.90 -14.53
C PRO A 293 11.78 -3.40 -14.69
N ALA A 294 13.04 -3.01 -14.49
CA ALA A 294 13.48 -1.62 -14.51
C ALA A 294 13.43 -0.95 -15.91
N ASP A 295 13.31 -1.75 -16.97
CA ASP A 295 13.22 -1.32 -18.37
C ASP A 295 11.77 -1.18 -18.89
N ILE A 296 10.78 -1.44 -18.02
CA ILE A 296 9.36 -1.32 -18.33
C ILE A 296 8.81 -0.05 -17.65
N GLU A 297 8.01 0.72 -18.38
CA GLU A 297 7.43 1.96 -17.86
C GLU A 297 6.47 1.70 -16.69
N GLY A 298 6.52 2.56 -15.67
CA GLY A 298 5.73 2.45 -14.44
C GLY A 298 6.39 1.55 -13.39
N VAL A 299 5.82 1.56 -12.18
CA VAL A 299 6.28 0.79 -11.01
C VAL A 299 5.12 -0.05 -10.49
N GLY A 300 5.38 -1.34 -10.27
CA GLY A 300 4.33 -2.29 -9.91
C GLY A 300 3.79 -3.07 -11.09
N ASN A 301 4.63 -3.30 -12.11
CA ASN A 301 4.34 -4.23 -13.21
C ASN A 301 4.86 -5.64 -12.87
N TYR A 302 3.98 -6.51 -12.38
CA TYR A 302 4.38 -7.84 -11.94
C TYR A 302 3.24 -8.86 -11.95
N TYR A 303 3.56 -10.10 -11.56
CA TYR A 303 2.58 -11.15 -11.38
C TYR A 303 2.88 -11.97 -10.11
N ILE A 304 1.84 -12.60 -9.58
CA ILE A 304 1.91 -13.53 -8.45
C ILE A 304 1.31 -14.86 -8.90
N GLU A 305 2.04 -15.95 -8.68
CA GLU A 305 1.53 -17.30 -8.88
C GLU A 305 1.01 -17.88 -7.56
N VAL A 306 -0.23 -18.34 -7.56
CA VAL A 306 -0.84 -19.06 -6.45
C VAL A 306 -0.75 -20.55 -6.74
N LEU A 307 0.01 -21.24 -5.91
CA LEU A 307 0.32 -22.65 -6.11
C LEU A 307 -0.89 -23.53 -5.83
N ALA A 308 -0.99 -24.65 -6.54
CA ALA A 308 -2.02 -25.65 -6.34
C ALA A 308 -2.00 -26.24 -4.91
N ARG A 309 -3.11 -26.85 -4.50
CA ARG A 309 -3.25 -27.45 -3.16
C ARG A 309 -2.20 -28.55 -2.91
N GLY A 310 -1.85 -28.74 -1.64
CA GLY A 310 -0.92 -29.79 -1.23
C GLY A 310 0.55 -29.38 -1.39
N LYS A 311 1.37 -30.26 -1.97
CA LYS A 311 2.84 -30.11 -2.05
C LYS A 311 3.38 -29.88 -3.47
N THR A 312 2.50 -29.74 -4.46
CA THR A 312 2.92 -29.47 -5.84
C THR A 312 3.23 -27.98 -6.01
N ASP A 313 4.28 -27.65 -6.75
CA ASP A 313 4.62 -26.24 -7.04
C ASP A 313 4.10 -25.78 -8.40
N HIS A 314 3.09 -26.47 -8.96
CA HIS A 314 2.36 -25.99 -10.12
C HIS A 314 1.45 -24.83 -9.76
N SER A 315 1.42 -23.81 -10.62
CA SER A 315 0.56 -22.63 -10.46
C SER A 315 -0.87 -22.93 -10.86
N ALA A 316 -1.83 -22.67 -9.97
CA ALA A 316 -3.26 -22.83 -10.24
C ALA A 316 -3.94 -21.53 -10.65
N LEU A 317 -3.37 -20.38 -10.27
CA LEU A 317 -3.88 -19.05 -10.57
C LEU A 317 -2.70 -18.09 -10.73
N THR A 318 -2.69 -17.29 -11.80
CA THR A 318 -1.79 -16.14 -11.94
C THR A 318 -2.57 -14.84 -11.77
N ILE A 319 -2.02 -13.97 -10.94
CA ILE A 319 -2.56 -12.63 -10.67
C ILE A 319 -1.60 -11.63 -11.29
N TYR A 320 -2.03 -10.92 -12.33
CA TYR A 320 -1.27 -9.84 -12.95
C TYR A 320 -1.61 -8.50 -12.29
N LEU A 321 -0.58 -7.70 -12.04
CA LEU A 321 -0.67 -6.37 -11.45
C LEU A 321 0.07 -5.41 -12.37
N LEU A 322 -0.58 -4.33 -12.79
CA LEU A 322 0.01 -3.36 -13.70
C LEU A 322 -0.19 -1.94 -13.22
N ASP A 323 0.84 -1.13 -13.47
CA ASP A 323 0.79 0.30 -13.27
C ASP A 323 0.06 0.98 -14.43
N THR A 324 -1.04 1.67 -14.12
CA THR A 324 -1.79 2.47 -15.09
C THR A 324 -1.36 3.94 -15.12
N HIS A 325 -0.28 4.29 -14.42
CA HIS A 325 0.28 5.63 -14.28
C HIS A 325 -0.64 6.57 -13.50
N ALA A 326 -0.57 7.87 -13.79
CA ALA A 326 -1.35 8.92 -13.15
C ALA A 326 -2.01 9.79 -14.24
N TYR A 327 -1.57 11.04 -14.36
CA TYR A 327 -2.06 11.98 -15.36
C TYR A 327 -1.28 11.88 -16.66
N THR A 328 -1.95 12.16 -17.78
CA THR A 328 -1.35 12.10 -19.11
C THR A 328 -0.16 13.06 -19.24
N PRO A 329 0.95 12.64 -19.91
CA PRO A 329 2.03 13.56 -20.27
C PRO A 329 1.66 14.44 -21.47
N ASP A 330 0.54 14.17 -22.16
CA ASP A 330 0.06 14.89 -23.35
C ASP A 330 -1.36 15.44 -23.14
N GLU A 331 -1.49 16.35 -22.18
CA GLU A 331 -2.76 17.01 -21.80
C GLU A 331 -3.44 17.73 -22.97
N ARG A 332 -2.69 18.10 -24.01
CA ARG A 332 -3.23 18.81 -25.17
C ARG A 332 -4.08 17.89 -26.05
N ASN A 333 -3.63 16.66 -26.28
CA ASN A 333 -4.29 15.73 -27.20
C ASN A 333 -5.13 14.68 -26.47
N PHE A 334 -4.72 14.31 -25.26
CA PHE A 334 -5.35 13.26 -24.46
C PHE A 334 -5.55 13.73 -23.01
N PRO A 335 -6.35 14.78 -22.75
CA PRO A 335 -6.50 15.35 -21.42
C PRO A 335 -7.00 14.35 -20.38
N GLY A 336 -6.56 14.52 -19.13
CA GLY A 336 -6.95 13.69 -18.00
C GLY A 336 -5.91 12.60 -17.65
N TYR A 337 -6.32 11.34 -17.75
CA TYR A 337 -5.54 10.22 -17.22
C TYR A 337 -4.69 9.53 -18.27
N ASP A 338 -3.57 8.98 -17.81
CA ASP A 338 -2.64 8.22 -18.64
C ASP A 338 -3.09 6.75 -18.80
N TRP A 339 -2.35 5.97 -19.57
CA TRP A 339 -2.70 4.61 -19.97
C TRP A 339 -1.49 3.65 -19.91
N VAL A 340 -1.79 2.34 -19.88
CA VAL A 340 -0.78 1.29 -19.97
C VAL A 340 -0.02 1.40 -21.29
N LYS A 341 1.32 1.47 -21.20
CA LYS A 341 2.23 1.78 -22.31
C LYS A 341 2.50 0.57 -23.21
N PRO A 342 2.91 0.78 -24.48
CA PRO A 342 3.21 -0.31 -25.41
C PRO A 342 4.23 -1.33 -24.88
N ASN A 343 5.29 -0.90 -24.19
CA ASN A 343 6.29 -1.81 -23.61
C ASN A 343 5.74 -2.62 -22.43
N GLN A 344 4.85 -2.06 -21.61
CA GLN A 344 4.12 -2.80 -20.57
C GLN A 344 3.24 -3.89 -21.19
N ILE A 345 2.53 -3.57 -22.27
CA ILE A 345 1.68 -4.53 -23.00
C ILE A 345 2.54 -5.64 -23.61
N GLU A 346 3.66 -5.31 -24.25
CA GLU A 346 4.59 -6.29 -24.81
C GLU A 346 5.17 -7.20 -23.72
N TRP A 347 5.62 -6.61 -22.61
CA TRP A 347 6.12 -7.34 -21.45
C TRP A 347 5.06 -8.31 -20.90
N PHE A 348 3.82 -7.84 -20.71
CA PHE A 348 2.71 -8.66 -20.24
C PHE A 348 2.48 -9.86 -21.19
N LYS A 349 2.35 -9.60 -22.49
CA LYS A 349 2.12 -10.65 -23.50
C LYS A 349 3.24 -11.69 -23.50
N LYS A 350 4.50 -11.24 -23.46
CA LYS A 350 5.68 -12.12 -23.43
C LYS A 350 5.72 -12.94 -22.15
N THR A 351 5.42 -12.33 -21.01
CA THR A 351 5.39 -12.99 -19.70
C THR A 351 4.30 -14.07 -19.66
N ALA A 352 3.06 -13.72 -20.00
CA ALA A 352 1.95 -14.66 -20.05
C ALA A 352 2.23 -15.83 -21.01
N ALA A 353 2.71 -15.55 -22.22
CA ALA A 353 3.08 -16.59 -23.18
C ALA A 353 4.20 -17.52 -22.68
N GLY A 354 5.19 -16.97 -21.96
CA GLY A 354 6.29 -17.73 -21.37
C GLY A 354 5.86 -18.68 -20.25
N LEU A 355 4.80 -18.35 -19.52
CA LEU A 355 4.29 -19.15 -18.40
C LEU A 355 3.38 -20.32 -18.85
N LYS A 356 2.77 -20.25 -20.04
CA LYS A 356 1.81 -21.25 -20.55
C LYS A 356 2.30 -22.69 -20.44
N LYS A 357 3.59 -22.94 -20.71
CA LYS A 357 4.15 -24.29 -20.60
C LYS A 357 4.05 -24.83 -19.17
N ASN A 358 4.46 -24.05 -18.18
CA ASN A 358 4.43 -24.44 -16.77
C ASN A 358 2.99 -24.54 -16.26
N HIS A 359 2.11 -23.64 -16.72
CA HIS A 359 0.68 -23.68 -16.39
C HIS A 359 -0.01 -24.95 -16.89
N ASN A 360 0.39 -25.47 -18.05
CA ASN A 360 -0.13 -26.73 -18.60
C ASN A 360 0.31 -27.98 -17.83
N GLU A 361 1.30 -27.88 -16.93
CA GLU A 361 1.68 -28.99 -16.04
C GLU A 361 0.71 -29.13 -14.86
N TYR A 362 -0.05 -28.08 -14.53
CA TYR A 362 -1.12 -28.18 -13.56
C TYR A 362 -2.25 -29.05 -14.12
N THR A 363 -2.67 -30.06 -13.36
CA THR A 363 -3.72 -31.01 -13.78
C THR A 363 -5.13 -30.43 -13.70
N GLY A 364 -5.32 -29.34 -12.95
CA GLY A 364 -6.55 -28.56 -12.96
C GLY A 364 -6.56 -27.57 -14.12
N ARG A 365 -7.52 -26.65 -14.10
CA ARG A 365 -7.56 -25.55 -15.07
C ARG A 365 -6.89 -24.33 -14.46
N HIS A 366 -5.74 -23.95 -15.02
CA HIS A 366 -5.09 -22.69 -14.68
C HIS A 366 -6.01 -21.50 -15.03
N MET A 367 -5.99 -20.45 -14.21
CA MET A 367 -6.77 -19.23 -14.42
C MET A 367 -5.86 -18.01 -14.30
N ASP A 368 -6.13 -17.00 -15.13
CA ASP A 368 -5.41 -15.74 -15.14
C ASP A 368 -6.37 -14.59 -14.82
N ILE A 369 -5.97 -13.71 -13.89
CA ILE A 369 -6.74 -12.52 -13.50
C ILE A 369 -5.82 -11.30 -13.42
N ALA A 370 -6.37 -10.09 -13.53
CA ALA A 370 -5.61 -8.86 -13.49
C ALA A 370 -6.20 -7.80 -12.54
N PHE A 371 -5.33 -6.97 -11.97
CA PHE A 371 -5.69 -5.79 -11.20
C PHE A 371 -4.94 -4.57 -11.73
N ILE A 372 -5.69 -3.48 -11.87
CA ILE A 372 -5.21 -2.16 -12.31
C ILE A 372 -5.87 -1.10 -11.42
N HIS A 373 -5.39 0.15 -11.47
CA HIS A 373 -6.04 1.24 -10.76
C HIS A 373 -7.00 2.01 -11.67
N ILE A 374 -6.47 2.70 -12.69
CA ILE A 374 -7.27 3.50 -13.63
C ILE A 374 -8.00 2.53 -14.59
N PRO A 375 -9.32 2.66 -14.79
CA PRO A 375 -10.09 1.75 -15.63
C PRO A 375 -9.69 1.83 -17.10
N LEU A 376 -9.96 0.77 -17.85
CA LEU A 376 -9.77 0.75 -19.30
C LEU A 376 -10.89 1.52 -20.00
N THR A 377 -10.64 2.00 -21.22
CA THR A 377 -11.64 2.77 -21.99
C THR A 377 -12.98 2.04 -22.17
N GLU A 378 -12.94 0.71 -22.22
CA GLU A 378 -14.10 -0.16 -22.42
C GLU A 378 -15.05 -0.16 -21.23
N TYR A 379 -14.60 0.26 -20.04
CA TYR A 379 -15.48 0.41 -18.87
C TYR A 379 -16.59 1.45 -19.12
N ALA A 380 -16.29 2.46 -19.95
CA ALA A 380 -17.21 3.53 -20.33
C ALA A 380 -18.24 3.14 -21.40
N ASN A 381 -18.24 1.90 -21.90
CA ASN A 381 -19.19 1.48 -22.93
C ASN A 381 -20.58 1.17 -22.31
N PRO A 382 -21.64 1.96 -22.61
CA PRO A 382 -22.98 1.77 -22.04
C PRO A 382 -23.70 0.50 -22.54
N GLU A 383 -23.27 -0.08 -23.66
CA GLU A 383 -23.91 -1.26 -24.26
C GLU A 383 -23.49 -2.58 -23.61
N LEU A 384 -22.40 -2.57 -22.82
CA LEU A 384 -21.93 -3.79 -22.18
C LEU A 384 -22.92 -4.26 -21.10
N PRO A 385 -23.23 -5.57 -21.02
CA PRO A 385 -24.00 -6.12 -19.91
C PRO A 385 -23.26 -5.87 -18.59
N ARG A 386 -23.98 -5.42 -17.55
CA ARG A 386 -23.38 -5.09 -16.26
C ARG A 386 -24.23 -5.49 -15.06
N VAL A 387 -23.56 -5.79 -13.95
CA VAL A 387 -24.16 -6.09 -12.64
C VAL A 387 -23.51 -5.20 -11.58
N GLY A 388 -24.33 -4.39 -10.92
CA GLY A 388 -23.92 -3.37 -9.96
C GLY A 388 -24.23 -1.96 -10.43
N ASP A 389 -23.74 -0.97 -9.70
CA ASP A 389 -24.19 0.40 -9.86
C ASP A 389 -23.16 1.22 -10.64
N TRP A 390 -23.62 1.82 -11.74
CA TRP A 390 -22.92 2.89 -12.45
C TRP A 390 -23.46 4.23 -11.91
N LYS A 391 -22.74 4.86 -10.99
CA LYS A 391 -23.20 6.07 -10.28
C LYS A 391 -22.55 7.36 -10.74
N GLU A 392 -21.41 7.28 -11.43
CA GLU A 392 -20.66 8.45 -11.89
C GLU A 392 -20.05 8.24 -13.28
N GLY A 393 -19.61 9.33 -13.91
CA GLY A 393 -18.89 9.23 -15.18
C GLY A 393 -17.63 8.37 -15.04
N VAL A 394 -17.35 7.53 -16.03
CA VAL A 394 -16.13 6.71 -16.04
C VAL A 394 -14.95 7.59 -16.44
N THR A 395 -13.94 7.67 -15.59
CA THR A 395 -12.74 8.48 -15.81
C THR A 395 -11.56 7.66 -16.37
N ALA A 396 -11.85 6.84 -17.37
CA ALA A 396 -10.84 6.13 -18.14
C ALA A 396 -10.01 7.09 -19.04
N PRO A 397 -8.78 6.73 -19.44
CA PRO A 397 -8.00 7.52 -20.38
C PRO A 397 -8.74 7.70 -21.71
N ILE A 398 -8.54 8.84 -22.37
CA ILE A 398 -9.11 9.10 -23.70
C ILE A 398 -8.46 8.20 -24.76
N TYR A 399 -7.16 7.93 -24.60
CA TYR A 399 -6.43 7.07 -25.50
C TYR A 399 -6.63 5.59 -25.13
N ASN A 400 -7.15 4.80 -26.08
CA ASN A 400 -7.20 3.34 -25.94
C ASN A 400 -5.87 2.74 -26.40
N SER A 401 -5.13 2.15 -25.46
CA SER A 401 -3.83 1.52 -25.74
C SER A 401 -3.91 0.12 -26.34
N GLY A 402 -5.10 -0.47 -26.43
CA GLY A 402 -5.31 -1.86 -26.84
C GLY A 402 -5.03 -2.88 -25.73
N PHE A 403 -4.82 -2.43 -24.47
CA PHE A 403 -4.47 -3.35 -23.39
C PHE A 403 -5.59 -4.35 -23.07
N ARG A 404 -6.87 -3.95 -23.21
CA ARG A 404 -8.01 -4.87 -23.10
C ARG A 404 -7.87 -6.07 -24.03
N ASP A 405 -7.47 -5.84 -25.28
CA ASP A 405 -7.33 -6.91 -26.27
C ASP A 405 -6.15 -7.82 -25.95
N ALA A 406 -5.05 -7.26 -25.44
CA ALA A 406 -3.92 -8.05 -24.96
C ALA A 406 -4.31 -8.99 -23.81
N LEU A 407 -5.11 -8.52 -22.84
CA LEU A 407 -5.63 -9.33 -21.74
C LEU A 407 -6.45 -10.52 -22.27
N VAL A 408 -7.39 -10.26 -23.20
CA VAL A 408 -8.22 -11.29 -23.82
C VAL A 408 -7.39 -12.28 -24.64
N GLU A 409 -6.44 -11.80 -25.44
CA GLU A 409 -5.53 -12.63 -26.23
C GLU A 409 -4.71 -13.60 -25.36
N GLN A 410 -4.34 -13.17 -24.15
CA GLN A 410 -3.60 -14.03 -23.21
C GLN A 410 -4.51 -14.89 -22.30
N GLY A 411 -5.84 -14.79 -22.43
CA GLY A 411 -6.77 -15.63 -21.70
C GLY A 411 -7.11 -15.14 -20.29
N VAL A 412 -6.87 -13.87 -19.98
CA VAL A 412 -7.25 -13.27 -18.71
C VAL A 412 -8.77 -13.26 -18.58
N LEU A 413 -9.27 -13.83 -17.49
CA LEU A 413 -10.70 -14.07 -17.30
C LEU A 413 -11.43 -12.89 -16.68
N MET A 414 -10.71 -12.10 -15.88
CA MET A 414 -11.21 -10.84 -15.34
C MET A 414 -10.09 -9.83 -15.10
N VAL A 415 -10.44 -8.55 -15.18
CA VAL A 415 -9.64 -7.42 -14.72
C VAL A 415 -10.47 -6.56 -13.77
N SER A 416 -9.87 -6.08 -12.68
CA SER A 416 -10.54 -5.18 -11.74
C SER A 416 -9.77 -3.87 -11.56
N ALA A 417 -10.51 -2.75 -11.56
CA ALA A 417 -10.04 -1.38 -11.42
C ALA A 417 -10.50 -0.73 -10.10
N GLY A 418 -9.89 0.39 -9.72
CA GLY A 418 -10.34 1.32 -8.67
C GLY A 418 -10.77 2.66 -9.29
N HIS A 419 -10.27 3.77 -8.75
CA HIS A 419 -10.26 5.12 -9.33
C HIS A 419 -11.63 5.84 -9.42
N ASP A 420 -12.63 5.20 -10.03
CA ASP A 420 -14.02 5.68 -10.02
C ASP A 420 -14.68 5.17 -8.73
N HIS A 421 -14.65 5.98 -7.67
CA HIS A 421 -15.00 5.54 -6.31
C HIS A 421 -16.45 5.07 -6.17
N CYS A 422 -17.39 5.69 -6.88
CA CYS A 422 -18.81 5.42 -6.77
C CYS A 422 -19.32 4.40 -7.78
N ASN A 423 -18.52 4.10 -8.81
CA ASN A 423 -18.77 2.95 -9.68
C ASN A 423 -18.35 1.67 -8.98
N ASP A 424 -19.25 0.68 -9.01
CA ASP A 424 -18.99 -0.60 -8.33
C ASP A 424 -19.52 -1.80 -9.10
N TYR A 425 -19.81 -1.62 -10.38
CA TYR A 425 -20.31 -2.65 -11.26
C TYR A 425 -19.20 -3.58 -11.75
N CYS A 426 -19.61 -4.76 -12.22
CA CYS A 426 -18.84 -5.56 -13.16
C CYS A 426 -19.53 -5.51 -14.51
N SER A 427 -18.78 -5.23 -15.57
CA SER A 427 -19.22 -5.28 -16.98
C SER A 427 -18.61 -6.47 -17.68
N LEU A 428 -19.39 -7.18 -18.47
CA LEU A 428 -18.90 -8.26 -19.32
C LEU A 428 -18.45 -7.68 -20.67
N SER A 429 -17.14 -7.67 -20.92
CA SER A 429 -16.64 -7.36 -22.26
C SER A 429 -16.95 -8.51 -23.23
N LEU A 430 -17.18 -8.16 -24.49
CA LEU A 430 -17.56 -9.08 -25.55
C LEU A 430 -16.49 -9.09 -26.65
N MET A 431 -16.42 -10.16 -27.44
CA MET A 431 -15.61 -10.26 -28.65
C MET A 431 -16.44 -10.79 -29.81
N GLY A 432 -16.06 -10.45 -31.04
CA GLY A 432 -16.86 -10.71 -32.24
C GLY A 432 -17.81 -9.55 -32.58
N GLU A 433 -18.51 -9.69 -33.71
CA GLU A 433 -19.35 -8.63 -34.28
C GLU A 433 -20.80 -9.12 -34.48
N GLY A 434 -21.76 -8.20 -34.38
CA GLY A 434 -23.19 -8.49 -34.59
C GLY A 434 -23.68 -9.67 -33.75
N GLU A 435 -24.26 -10.66 -34.41
CA GLU A 435 -24.83 -11.87 -33.78
C GLU A 435 -23.76 -12.85 -33.26
N THR A 436 -22.48 -12.62 -33.54
CA THR A 436 -21.36 -13.48 -33.10
C THR A 436 -20.71 -13.02 -31.79
N LYS A 437 -21.25 -11.98 -31.14
CA LYS A 437 -20.73 -11.48 -29.86
C LYS A 437 -20.77 -12.59 -28.80
N VAL A 438 -19.60 -12.91 -28.25
CA VAL A 438 -19.45 -13.88 -27.16
C VAL A 438 -18.74 -13.25 -25.94
N PRO A 439 -18.99 -13.76 -24.72
CA PRO A 439 -18.26 -13.35 -23.52
C PRO A 439 -16.74 -13.44 -23.70
N ALA A 440 -16.01 -12.36 -23.39
CA ALA A 440 -14.56 -12.29 -23.57
C ALA A 440 -13.80 -12.20 -22.25
N MET A 441 -14.19 -11.27 -21.35
CA MET A 441 -13.54 -11.03 -20.05
C MET A 441 -14.43 -10.14 -19.19
N TRP A 442 -14.47 -10.36 -17.88
CA TRP A 442 -15.15 -9.47 -16.94
C TRP A 442 -14.27 -8.30 -16.51
N MET A 443 -14.87 -7.11 -16.40
CA MET A 443 -14.23 -5.86 -16.02
C MET A 443 -14.96 -5.30 -14.79
N CYS A 444 -14.32 -5.27 -13.63
CA CYS A 444 -14.97 -4.94 -12.36
C CYS A 444 -14.39 -3.67 -11.72
N TYR A 445 -15.21 -2.95 -10.96
CA TYR A 445 -14.73 -1.91 -10.04
C TYR A 445 -14.67 -2.43 -8.61
N ALA A 446 -13.62 -2.05 -7.87
CA ALA A 446 -13.49 -2.29 -6.44
C ALA A 446 -14.61 -1.64 -5.64
N GLY A 447 -15.00 -0.43 -6.07
CA GLY A 447 -15.71 0.55 -5.25
C GLY A 447 -14.77 1.23 -4.25
N GLY A 448 -14.99 2.53 -4.02
CA GLY A 448 -14.20 3.34 -3.10
C GLY A 448 -14.46 2.97 -1.64
N SER A 449 -13.37 2.67 -0.92
CA SER A 449 -13.41 2.22 0.48
C SER A 449 -13.12 3.35 1.48
N GLY A 450 -12.38 4.36 1.06
CA GLY A 450 -11.86 5.44 1.87
C GLY A 450 -12.81 6.59 2.11
N PHE A 451 -12.92 7.09 3.34
CA PHE A 451 -13.63 8.33 3.66
C PHE A 451 -12.81 9.58 3.32
N GLY A 452 -11.51 9.46 3.05
CA GLY A 452 -10.66 10.55 2.56
C GLY A 452 -10.83 10.82 1.05
N GLY A 453 -11.36 9.84 0.30
CA GLY A 453 -11.70 9.97 -1.12
C GLY A 453 -13.11 10.50 -1.31
N TYR A 454 -13.44 11.01 -2.50
CA TYR A 454 -14.82 11.50 -2.76
C TYR A 454 -15.86 10.35 -2.76
N ALA A 455 -17.13 10.67 -2.48
CA ALA A 455 -18.29 9.76 -2.64
C ALA A 455 -19.63 10.47 -2.93
N GLY A 456 -19.60 11.69 -3.45
CA GLY A 456 -20.81 12.53 -3.62
C GLY A 456 -21.91 12.01 -4.56
N TYR A 457 -21.80 10.81 -5.13
CA TYR A 457 -22.71 10.30 -6.15
C TYR A 457 -23.74 9.31 -5.61
N GLY A 458 -25.02 9.71 -5.65
CA GLY A 458 -26.15 8.80 -5.47
C GLY A 458 -26.19 8.06 -4.13
N GLY A 459 -25.82 8.73 -3.04
CA GLY A 459 -25.87 8.20 -1.66
C GLY A 459 -24.92 7.03 -1.42
N TYR A 460 -23.72 7.06 -2.02
CA TYR A 460 -22.79 5.95 -2.01
C TYR A 460 -22.29 5.61 -0.60
N HIS A 461 -22.60 4.40 -0.12
CA HIS A 461 -21.94 3.81 1.05
C HIS A 461 -20.60 3.19 0.65
N ARG A 462 -19.54 3.42 1.44
CA ARG A 462 -18.23 2.81 1.20
C ARG A 462 -18.33 1.30 1.18
N ARG A 463 -17.56 0.66 0.30
CA ARG A 463 -17.60 -0.79 0.12
C ARG A 463 -16.26 -1.32 -0.36
N VAL A 464 -16.05 -2.61 -0.15
CA VAL A 464 -14.92 -3.38 -0.66
C VAL A 464 -15.44 -4.53 -1.51
N ARG A 465 -14.67 -4.94 -2.53
CA ARG A 465 -15.00 -6.08 -3.39
C ARG A 465 -14.19 -7.31 -3.03
N LEU A 466 -14.85 -8.46 -3.11
CA LEU A 466 -14.24 -9.76 -2.91
C LEU A 466 -14.34 -10.62 -4.16
N PHE A 467 -13.37 -11.51 -4.32
CA PHE A 467 -13.35 -12.56 -5.32
C PHE A 467 -13.05 -13.89 -4.63
N GLU A 468 -13.81 -14.93 -4.91
CA GLU A 468 -13.50 -16.30 -4.49
C GLU A 468 -13.25 -17.15 -5.74
N VAL A 469 -12.02 -17.63 -5.88
CA VAL A 469 -11.58 -18.53 -6.93
C VAL A 469 -11.75 -19.96 -6.42
N ASP A 470 -12.56 -20.76 -7.10
CA ASP A 470 -12.72 -22.20 -6.86
C ASP A 470 -12.03 -22.98 -7.97
N THR A 471 -10.92 -23.64 -7.63
CA THR A 471 -10.12 -24.42 -8.57
C THR A 471 -10.71 -25.80 -8.90
N ASN A 472 -11.71 -26.27 -8.13
CA ASN A 472 -12.39 -27.53 -8.44
C ASN A 472 -13.33 -27.35 -9.64
N GLU A 473 -13.98 -26.19 -9.74
CA GLU A 473 -14.93 -25.85 -10.79
C GLU A 473 -14.34 -24.88 -11.85
N ALA A 474 -13.13 -24.38 -11.61
CA ALA A 474 -12.54 -23.27 -12.35
C ALA A 474 -13.49 -22.07 -12.41
N ARG A 475 -13.98 -21.69 -11.24
CA ARG A 475 -15.05 -20.71 -11.05
C ARG A 475 -14.53 -19.50 -10.29
N ILE A 476 -15.03 -18.31 -10.65
CA ILE A 476 -14.80 -17.08 -9.90
C ILE A 476 -16.15 -16.48 -9.52
N LYS A 477 -16.36 -16.31 -8.22
CA LYS A 477 -17.48 -15.55 -7.65
C LYS A 477 -17.01 -14.20 -7.16
N THR A 478 -17.87 -13.18 -7.25
CA THR A 478 -17.58 -11.86 -6.67
C THR A 478 -18.80 -11.28 -5.97
N TRP A 479 -18.55 -10.52 -4.90
CA TRP A 479 -19.56 -9.78 -4.14
C TRP A 479 -18.89 -8.57 -3.48
N LYS A 480 -19.69 -7.70 -2.86
CA LYS A 480 -19.20 -6.56 -2.08
C LYS A 480 -19.69 -6.60 -0.63
N ARG A 481 -18.95 -5.94 0.26
CA ARG A 481 -19.33 -5.65 1.65
C ARG A 481 -19.42 -4.16 1.87
N LEU A 482 -20.48 -3.71 2.54
CA LEU A 482 -20.74 -2.31 2.83
C LEU A 482 -20.14 -1.90 4.17
N GLU A 483 -19.81 -0.62 4.29
CA GLU A 483 -19.42 0.02 5.54
C GLU A 483 -20.63 0.23 6.47
N TYR A 484 -21.77 0.63 5.91
CA TYR A 484 -23.00 0.97 6.61
C TYR A 484 -24.22 0.32 5.97
N GLY A 485 -25.30 0.18 6.74
CA GLY A 485 -26.55 -0.46 6.32
C GLY A 485 -26.55 -1.95 6.63
N ASP A 486 -26.90 -2.79 5.65
CA ASP A 486 -26.85 -4.24 5.80
C ASP A 486 -25.40 -4.75 5.60
N ILE A 487 -24.59 -4.57 6.64
CA ILE A 487 -23.16 -4.90 6.63
C ILE A 487 -22.90 -6.43 6.54
N ALA A 488 -23.89 -7.26 6.85
CA ALA A 488 -23.79 -8.72 6.79
C ALA A 488 -24.13 -9.27 5.40
N ALA A 489 -24.85 -8.52 4.55
CA ALA A 489 -25.25 -8.94 3.22
C ALA A 489 -24.09 -8.95 2.21
N ARG A 490 -24.16 -9.92 1.29
CA ARG A 490 -23.28 -9.96 0.10
C ARG A 490 -23.99 -9.24 -1.02
N ILE A 491 -23.52 -8.05 -1.37
CA ILE A 491 -24.18 -7.22 -2.37
C ILE A 491 -23.72 -7.62 -3.77
N HIS A 492 -24.71 -7.80 -4.67
CA HIS A 492 -24.49 -8.17 -6.07
C HIS A 492 -23.60 -9.41 -6.24
N GLU A 493 -23.79 -10.41 -5.38
CA GLU A 493 -23.09 -11.70 -5.49
C GLU A 493 -23.42 -12.37 -6.83
N GLN A 494 -22.39 -12.76 -7.56
CA GLN A 494 -22.54 -13.38 -8.88
C GLN A 494 -21.35 -14.29 -9.23
N ILE A 495 -21.60 -15.25 -10.12
CA ILE A 495 -20.55 -16.04 -10.78
C ILE A 495 -20.16 -15.32 -12.06
N ILE A 496 -18.89 -14.89 -12.17
CA ILE A 496 -18.36 -14.22 -13.37
C ILE A 496 -17.61 -15.20 -14.28
N VAL A 497 -17.04 -16.25 -13.73
CA VAL A 497 -16.32 -17.28 -14.47
C VAL A 497 -16.81 -18.64 -14.01
N ASP A 498 -17.03 -19.56 -14.93
CA ASP A 498 -17.36 -20.96 -14.64
C ASP A 498 -16.72 -21.88 -15.69
N GLY A 499 -16.17 -23.02 -15.26
CA GLY A 499 -15.41 -23.91 -16.15
C GLY A 499 -14.21 -23.24 -16.83
N GLY A 500 -13.65 -22.18 -16.21
CA GLY A 500 -12.59 -21.31 -16.71
C GLY A 500 -12.97 -20.55 -17.98
N LYS A 501 -14.25 -20.17 -18.10
CA LYS A 501 -14.74 -19.28 -19.15
C LYS A 501 -15.58 -18.16 -18.52
N PRO A 502 -15.46 -16.91 -19.00
CA PRO A 502 -16.37 -15.85 -18.63
C PRO A 502 -17.81 -16.23 -18.97
N GLN A 503 -18.71 -16.10 -18.01
CA GLN A 503 -20.13 -16.43 -18.17
C GLN A 503 -20.95 -15.18 -18.52
N PRO A 504 -22.01 -15.31 -19.34
CA PRO A 504 -22.98 -14.24 -19.50
C PRO A 504 -23.69 -13.93 -18.18
N ILE A 505 -24.30 -12.75 -18.07
CA ILE A 505 -25.15 -12.42 -16.93
C ILE A 505 -26.25 -13.47 -16.84
N THR A 506 -26.27 -14.20 -15.73
CA THR A 506 -27.37 -15.11 -15.44
C THR A 506 -28.59 -14.25 -15.08
N PRO A 507 -29.74 -14.41 -15.77
CA PRO A 507 -30.96 -13.75 -15.34
C PRO A 507 -31.23 -14.13 -13.88
N ILE A 508 -31.41 -13.14 -13.00
CA ILE A 508 -31.80 -13.41 -11.62
C ILE A 508 -33.17 -14.08 -11.68
N SER A 509 -33.24 -15.35 -11.25
CA SER A 509 -34.47 -16.14 -11.16
C SER A 509 -35.38 -15.67 -10.05
#